data_AF-A0A924PUL2-F1
#
_entry.id   AF-A0A924PUL2-F1
#
_cell.length_a   1.000
_cell.length_b   1.000
_cell.length_c   1.000
_cell.angle_alpha   90.00
_cell.angle_beta   90.00
_cell.angle_gamma   90.00
#
_symmetry.space_group_name_H-M   'P 1'
#
loop_
_entity.id
_entity.type
_entity.pdbx_description
1 polymer ?
#
loop_
_entity_poly.entity_id
_entity_poly.type
_entity_poly.pdbx_seq_one_letter_code
_entity_poly.pdbx_strand_id
1 'polypeptide(L)'
;MSNITLAPTAARDALQAQDISEEVLLEKYAKGDETTIADVNLRVAYALAQAEPVDQQKHWEGRFLHVLQHGFLPAGRIQSAAGTDLSATLINCFVQPVGDSIAQPEDGYPGIYVALTQAAETMRKGGGVGYDFSRIRPRGAWVKGTQSNASGPVSYMQVFDRSCETVESAGSRRGAQMGVMRCDHPDVEEFIGAKDHGELKNFNISVGVTNIFMQAVQNDGHVELVHKAEPGAAQKAAGAYPLIQPDGTHVWVYRKLRARDLWDRIMRSTYDHAEPGVLFLDHINHDNNLSYCETISSTNPCGEQPLPAYGCCCLGSIDLTRFVHHPFEPHARFDDVAFAQVATVATRMLDNVLDVTVWPLPQQQEEARNKRRVGLGFTGLG
;
A
#
# COMPACT_ATOMS: atom_id res chain seq x y z
N MET A 1 18.96 -21.78 -27.48
CA MET A 1 18.79 -20.33 -27.29
C MET A 1 18.38 -19.74 -28.63
N SER A 2 17.08 -19.69 -28.89
CA SER A 2 16.51 -19.20 -30.15
C SER A 2 16.49 -17.68 -30.11
N ASN A 3 17.28 -17.04 -30.97
CA ASN A 3 17.12 -15.63 -31.32
C ASN A 3 15.78 -15.46 -32.01
N ILE A 4 14.74 -15.11 -31.25
CA ILE A 4 13.47 -14.67 -31.79
C ILE A 4 13.62 -13.18 -32.07
N THR A 5 13.90 -12.86 -33.33
CA THR A 5 13.83 -11.50 -33.87
C THR A 5 12.38 -11.03 -33.74
N LEU A 6 12.13 -10.06 -32.85
CA LEU A 6 10.83 -9.42 -32.72
C LEU A 6 10.56 -8.66 -34.02
N ALA A 7 9.60 -9.16 -34.81
CA ALA A 7 9.13 -8.46 -35.99
C ALA A 7 8.48 -7.14 -35.55
N PRO A 8 8.75 -6.01 -36.24
CA PRO A 8 8.09 -4.75 -35.92
C PRO A 8 6.60 -4.90 -36.19
N THR A 9 5.79 -4.93 -35.13
CA THR A 9 4.35 -4.67 -35.25
C THR A 9 4.21 -3.31 -35.93
N ALA A 10 3.52 -3.27 -37.07
CA ALA A 10 3.27 -2.06 -37.83
C ALA A 10 2.86 -0.94 -36.88
N ALA A 11 3.50 0.23 -37.04
CA ALA A 11 3.20 1.42 -36.26
C ALA A 11 1.70 1.69 -36.38
N ARG A 12 0.95 1.31 -35.34
CA ARG A 12 -0.45 1.67 -35.19
C ARG A 12 -0.48 3.19 -35.16
N ASP A 13 -1.35 3.83 -35.93
CA ASP A 13 -1.55 5.27 -35.90
C ASP A 13 -1.88 5.66 -34.45
N ALA A 14 -0.83 6.01 -33.71
CA ALA A 14 -0.96 6.42 -32.33
C ALA A 14 -1.70 7.74 -32.37
N LEU A 15 -2.84 7.79 -31.69
CA LEU A 15 -3.51 9.06 -31.44
C LEU A 15 -2.47 10.06 -30.95
N GLN A 16 -2.53 11.27 -31.50
CA GLN A 16 -1.65 12.34 -31.05
C GLN A 16 -1.78 12.49 -29.53
N ALA A 17 -0.66 12.74 -28.85
CA ALA A 17 -0.68 13.03 -27.42
C ALA A 17 -1.61 14.22 -27.17
N GLN A 18 -2.41 14.12 -26.10
CA GLN A 18 -3.25 15.24 -25.68
C GLN A 18 -2.37 16.27 -24.96
N ASP A 19 -2.69 17.56 -25.09
CA ASP A 19 -1.93 18.66 -24.46
C ASP A 19 -1.68 18.42 -22.97
N ILE A 20 -2.69 17.93 -22.24
CA ILE A 20 -2.55 17.60 -20.80
C ILE A 20 -1.52 16.49 -20.53
N SER A 21 -1.34 15.55 -21.45
CA SER A 21 -0.34 14.48 -21.32
C SER A 21 1.07 15.05 -21.46
N GLU A 22 1.25 16.00 -22.39
CA GLU A 22 2.52 16.69 -22.59
C GLU A 22 2.86 17.59 -21.40
N GLU A 23 1.90 18.37 -20.90
CA GLU A 23 2.07 19.21 -19.71
C GLU A 23 2.46 18.36 -18.48
N VAL A 24 1.73 17.26 -18.23
CA VAL A 24 2.02 16.36 -17.10
C VAL A 24 3.39 15.67 -17.26
N LEU A 25 3.76 15.27 -18.47
CA LEU A 25 5.07 14.70 -18.77
C LEU A 25 6.17 15.68 -18.37
N LEU A 26 6.09 16.91 -18.88
CA LEU A 26 7.10 17.94 -18.65
C LEU A 26 7.16 18.36 -17.18
N GLU A 27 6.01 18.52 -16.52
CA GLU A 27 5.95 18.98 -15.13
C GLU A 27 6.42 17.90 -14.14
N LYS A 28 6.03 16.63 -14.35
CA LYS A 28 6.19 15.57 -13.34
C LYS A 28 7.32 14.58 -13.64
N TYR A 29 7.57 14.25 -14.89
CA TYR A 29 8.39 13.09 -15.27
C TYR A 29 9.69 13.44 -16.00
N ALA A 30 9.66 14.42 -16.90
CA ALA A 30 10.85 14.92 -17.58
C ALA A 30 11.83 15.58 -16.60
N LYS A 31 13.13 15.44 -16.87
CA LYS A 31 14.23 15.98 -16.06
C LYS A 31 15.32 16.56 -16.98
N GLY A 32 15.93 17.67 -16.56
CA GLY A 32 16.96 18.33 -17.37
C GLY A 32 16.41 18.78 -18.72
N ASP A 33 17.04 18.32 -19.79
CA ASP A 33 16.71 18.68 -21.18
C ASP A 33 15.69 17.72 -21.84
N GLU A 34 15.12 16.79 -21.07
CA GLU A 34 14.08 15.87 -21.57
C GLU A 34 12.81 16.62 -21.97
N THR A 35 12.28 16.32 -23.16
CA THR A 35 11.05 16.96 -23.65
C THR A 35 10.00 15.96 -24.14
N THR A 36 10.40 14.69 -24.33
CA THR A 36 9.52 13.65 -24.87
C THR A 36 9.48 12.43 -23.97
N ILE A 37 8.42 11.62 -24.12
CA ILE A 37 8.31 10.32 -23.44
C ILE A 37 9.42 9.37 -23.87
N ALA A 38 9.96 9.52 -25.09
CA ALA A 38 11.07 8.71 -25.57
C ALA A 38 12.35 8.99 -24.77
N ASP A 39 12.61 10.26 -24.42
CA ASP A 39 13.77 10.65 -23.60
C ASP A 39 13.65 10.04 -22.19
N VAL A 40 12.48 10.18 -21.56
CA VAL A 40 12.19 9.59 -20.25
C VAL A 40 12.36 8.07 -20.28
N ASN A 41 11.81 7.41 -21.31
CA ASN A 41 11.92 5.96 -21.47
C ASN A 41 13.38 5.51 -21.64
N LEU A 42 14.20 6.26 -22.38
CA LEU A 42 15.62 5.98 -22.55
C LEU A 42 16.37 6.07 -21.21
N ARG A 43 16.16 7.15 -20.43
CA ARG A 43 16.75 7.30 -19.09
C ARG A 43 16.35 6.16 -18.17
N VAL A 44 15.06 5.85 -18.08
CA VAL A 44 14.53 4.82 -17.19
C VAL A 44 15.07 3.43 -17.57
N ALA A 45 15.06 3.08 -18.86
CA ALA A 45 15.58 1.81 -19.35
C ALA A 45 17.08 1.65 -19.05
N TYR A 46 17.87 2.69 -19.33
CA TYR A 46 19.30 2.71 -19.05
C TYR A 46 19.59 2.51 -17.57
N ALA A 47 18.91 3.27 -16.70
CA ALA A 47 19.11 3.24 -15.27
C ALA A 47 18.79 1.88 -14.64
N LEU A 48 17.65 1.27 -15.00
CA LEU A 48 17.23 -0.01 -14.44
C LEU A 48 18.02 -1.19 -15.01
N ALA A 49 18.59 -1.06 -16.22
CA ALA A 49 19.50 -2.05 -16.76
C ALA A 49 20.85 -2.09 -16.01
N GLN A 50 21.22 -1.05 -15.26
CA GLN A 50 22.49 -1.06 -14.50
C GLN A 50 22.51 -2.09 -13.36
N ALA A 51 21.35 -2.57 -12.90
CA ALA A 51 21.27 -3.66 -11.94
C ALA A 51 21.68 -5.03 -12.52
N GLU A 52 21.74 -5.15 -13.85
CA GLU A 52 22.13 -6.39 -14.52
C GLU A 52 23.66 -6.54 -14.56
N PRO A 53 24.17 -7.78 -14.71
CA PRO A 53 25.58 -8.02 -14.98
C PRO A 53 26.08 -7.18 -16.16
N VAL A 54 27.30 -6.65 -16.06
CA VAL A 54 27.87 -5.68 -17.01
C VAL A 54 27.78 -6.14 -18.47
N ASP A 55 27.96 -7.44 -18.73
CA ASP A 55 27.88 -8.06 -20.05
C ASP A 55 26.45 -8.18 -20.61
N GLN A 56 25.42 -8.06 -19.75
CA GLN A 56 24.01 -8.15 -20.11
C GLN A 56 23.27 -6.79 -20.08
N GLN A 57 23.88 -5.73 -19.54
CA GLN A 57 23.22 -4.42 -19.40
C GLN A 57 22.67 -3.90 -20.73
N LYS A 58 23.43 -3.98 -21.83
CA LYS A 58 22.97 -3.53 -23.15
C LYS A 58 21.81 -4.37 -23.71
N HIS A 59 21.79 -5.66 -23.40
CA HIS A 59 20.67 -6.53 -23.78
C HIS A 59 19.39 -6.11 -23.05
N TRP A 60 19.46 -5.94 -21.73
CA TRP A 60 18.31 -5.58 -20.92
C TRP A 60 17.85 -4.14 -21.13
N GLU A 61 18.76 -3.18 -21.34
CA GLU A 61 18.43 -1.81 -21.72
C GLU A 61 17.52 -1.78 -22.96
N GLY A 62 17.89 -2.52 -24.02
CA GLY A 62 17.08 -2.62 -25.23
C GLY A 62 15.71 -3.28 -24.98
N ARG A 63 15.66 -4.31 -24.14
CA ARG A 63 14.41 -5.01 -23.78
C ARG A 63 13.48 -4.12 -22.95
N PHE A 64 14.01 -3.39 -21.98
CA PHE A 64 13.26 -2.45 -21.14
C PHE A 64 12.74 -1.28 -21.95
N LEU A 65 13.59 -0.68 -22.79
CA LEU A 65 13.17 0.38 -23.71
C LEU A 65 12.04 -0.09 -24.64
N HIS A 66 12.17 -1.32 -25.16
CA HIS A 66 11.13 -1.90 -26.01
C HIS A 66 9.78 -1.98 -25.28
N VAL A 67 9.71 -2.58 -24.08
CA VAL A 67 8.41 -2.70 -23.40
C VAL A 67 7.83 -1.37 -22.95
N LEU A 68 8.65 -0.40 -22.55
CA LEU A 68 8.23 0.96 -22.25
C LEU A 68 7.53 1.63 -23.44
N GLN A 69 8.01 1.36 -24.65
CA GLN A 69 7.43 1.89 -25.89
C GLN A 69 6.22 1.08 -26.40
N HIS A 70 5.99 -0.11 -25.84
CA HIS A 70 4.96 -1.06 -26.30
C HIS A 70 3.90 -1.37 -25.22
N GLY A 71 3.65 -0.40 -24.32
CA GLY A 71 2.50 -0.42 -23.42
C GLY A 71 2.81 -0.69 -21.95
N PHE A 72 4.06 -0.94 -21.57
CA PHE A 72 4.42 -0.99 -20.16
C PHE A 72 4.61 0.43 -19.59
N LEU A 73 3.90 0.72 -18.51
CA LEU A 73 3.93 1.97 -17.77
C LEU A 73 4.41 1.67 -16.34
N PRO A 74 5.71 1.82 -16.03
CA PRO A 74 6.16 1.72 -14.64
C PRO A 74 5.56 2.86 -13.84
N ALA A 75 5.39 2.65 -12.54
CA ALA A 75 4.75 3.65 -11.70
C ALA A 75 5.48 5.00 -11.70
N GLY A 76 4.74 6.07 -11.43
CA GLY A 76 5.23 7.43 -11.65
C GLY A 76 6.51 7.80 -10.88
N ARG A 77 6.80 7.16 -9.73
CA ARG A 77 8.07 7.37 -9.00
C ARG A 77 9.26 6.81 -9.78
N ILE A 78 9.13 5.65 -10.40
CA ILE A 78 10.13 5.06 -11.28
C ILE A 78 10.40 6.00 -12.46
N GLN A 79 9.34 6.46 -13.15
CA GLN A 79 9.48 7.36 -14.30
C GLN A 79 10.15 8.70 -13.93
N SER A 80 9.77 9.27 -12.79
CA SER A 80 10.26 10.59 -12.36
C SER A 80 11.71 10.56 -11.85
N ALA A 81 12.15 9.48 -11.18
CA ALA A 81 13.41 9.48 -10.42
C ALA A 81 14.48 8.48 -10.89
N ALA A 82 14.14 7.42 -11.63
CA ALA A 82 15.15 6.46 -12.09
C ALA A 82 16.17 7.15 -13.01
N GLY A 83 17.47 6.95 -12.75
CA GLY A 83 18.55 7.58 -13.54
C GLY A 83 18.74 9.07 -13.29
N THR A 84 18.24 9.59 -12.17
CA THR A 84 18.43 10.99 -11.74
C THR A 84 19.26 11.05 -10.46
N ASP A 85 19.83 12.20 -10.14
CA ASP A 85 20.56 12.42 -8.87
C ASP A 85 19.62 12.64 -7.65
N LEU A 86 18.31 12.46 -7.82
CA LEU A 86 17.35 12.64 -6.74
C LEU A 86 17.51 11.54 -5.70
N SER A 87 17.66 11.94 -4.43
CA SER A 87 17.63 11.02 -3.28
C SER A 87 16.20 10.61 -2.89
N ALA A 88 15.39 10.23 -3.87
CA ALA A 88 14.01 9.78 -3.71
C ALA A 88 13.90 8.27 -3.97
N THR A 89 12.94 7.61 -3.32
CA THR A 89 12.69 6.19 -3.56
C THR A 89 11.90 5.99 -4.86
N LEU A 90 12.20 4.93 -5.59
CA LEU A 90 11.44 4.52 -6.79
C LEU A 90 10.15 3.78 -6.42
N ILE A 91 9.98 3.43 -5.15
CA ILE A 91 8.81 2.72 -4.62
C ILE A 91 7.68 3.72 -4.31
N ASN A 92 6.44 3.36 -4.62
CA ASN A 92 5.31 4.26 -4.40
C ASN A 92 4.83 4.28 -2.95
N CYS A 93 4.74 3.11 -2.31
CA CYS A 93 4.11 2.98 -1.02
C CYS A 93 4.75 1.87 -0.17
N PHE A 94 4.52 1.93 1.14
CA PHE A 94 5.02 0.98 2.12
C PHE A 94 3.97 0.71 3.20
N VAL A 95 4.12 -0.39 3.93
CA VAL A 95 3.38 -0.61 5.19
C VAL A 95 4.33 -0.44 6.37
N GLN A 96 3.96 0.42 7.31
CA GLN A 96 4.73 0.69 8.52
C GLN A 96 4.07 0.01 9.72
N PRO A 97 4.75 -0.93 10.40
CA PRO A 97 4.23 -1.53 11.62
C PRO A 97 4.20 -0.50 12.77
N VAL A 98 3.20 -0.63 13.64
CA VAL A 98 3.04 0.19 14.85
C VAL A 98 2.76 -0.71 16.06
N GLY A 99 3.55 -0.56 17.12
CA GLY A 99 3.42 -1.30 18.38
C GLY A 99 2.71 -0.51 19.48
N ASP A 100 2.42 -1.17 20.61
CA ASP A 100 1.67 -0.60 21.74
C ASP A 100 2.58 -0.01 22.84
N SER A 101 3.51 0.84 22.43
CA SER A 101 4.44 1.51 23.33
C SER A 101 4.86 2.86 22.76
N ILE A 102 5.27 3.81 23.60
CA ILE A 102 5.71 5.13 23.10
C ILE A 102 6.96 5.00 22.22
N ALA A 103 7.99 4.31 22.71
CA ALA A 103 9.30 4.29 22.04
C ALA A 103 9.96 2.90 21.99
N GLN A 104 9.59 1.99 22.89
CA GLN A 104 10.22 0.68 23.00
C GLN A 104 9.61 -0.30 21.98
N PRO A 105 10.40 -1.19 21.37
CA PRO A 105 9.85 -2.24 20.56
C PRO A 105 9.06 -3.24 21.41
N GLU A 106 7.98 -3.79 20.86
CA GLU A 106 7.15 -4.81 21.49
C GLU A 106 6.73 -5.85 20.44
N ASP A 107 6.96 -7.13 20.71
CA ASP A 107 6.62 -8.25 19.81
C ASP A 107 7.18 -8.10 18.37
N GLY A 108 8.33 -7.43 18.21
CA GLY A 108 8.92 -7.12 16.91
C GLY A 108 8.38 -5.87 16.20
N TYR A 109 7.46 -5.13 16.83
CA TYR A 109 6.90 -3.88 16.30
C TYR A 109 7.58 -2.67 16.96
N PRO A 110 7.91 -1.60 16.21
CA PRO A 110 8.44 -0.38 16.80
C PRO A 110 7.39 0.34 17.65
N GLY A 111 7.81 1.09 18.66
CA GLY A 111 6.90 1.98 19.40
C GLY A 111 6.27 3.06 18.50
N ILE A 112 5.17 3.65 18.93
CA ILE A 112 4.36 4.63 18.21
C ILE A 112 5.18 5.79 17.66
N TYR A 113 6.03 6.43 18.48
CA TYR A 113 6.83 7.57 18.02
C TYR A 113 8.00 7.14 17.12
N VAL A 114 8.52 5.92 17.31
CA VAL A 114 9.55 5.37 16.40
C VAL A 114 8.92 5.08 15.04
N ALA A 115 7.74 4.47 15.02
CA ALA A 115 6.96 4.23 13.79
C ALA A 115 6.61 5.55 13.09
N LEU A 116 6.24 6.59 13.84
CA LEU A 116 6.00 7.93 13.31
C LEU A 116 7.25 8.51 12.64
N THR A 117 8.41 8.46 13.30
CA THR A 117 9.69 8.92 12.72
C THR A 117 10.03 8.13 11.45
N GLN A 118 9.87 6.81 11.48
CA GLN A 118 10.13 5.93 10.34
C GLN A 118 9.19 6.23 9.15
N ALA A 119 7.92 6.48 9.42
CA ALA A 119 6.95 6.90 8.42
C ALA A 119 7.29 8.28 7.83
N ALA A 120 7.68 9.24 8.66
CA ALA A 120 8.10 10.56 8.22
C ALA A 120 9.30 10.47 7.26
N GLU A 121 10.30 9.65 7.57
CA GLU A 121 11.44 9.41 6.66
C GLU A 121 11.01 8.74 5.35
N THR A 122 10.05 7.81 5.42
CA THR A 122 9.47 7.17 4.23
C THR A 122 8.75 8.17 3.33
N MET A 123 7.90 9.03 3.91
CA MET A 123 7.18 10.07 3.19
C MET A 123 8.11 11.15 2.63
N ARG A 124 9.13 11.55 3.38
CA ARG A 124 10.16 12.50 2.93
C ARG A 124 10.85 12.01 1.65
N LYS A 125 11.11 10.71 1.53
CA LYS A 125 11.67 10.10 0.31
C LYS A 125 10.63 9.81 -0.79
N GLY A 126 9.35 10.10 -0.54
CA GLY A 126 8.27 10.06 -1.53
C GLY A 126 7.30 8.89 -1.42
N GLY A 127 7.44 8.02 -0.42
CA GLY A 127 6.58 6.85 -0.24
C GLY A 127 5.31 7.17 0.55
N GLY A 128 4.14 6.74 0.06
CA GLY A 128 2.91 6.69 0.86
C GLY A 128 2.96 5.55 1.90
N VAL A 129 2.19 5.66 2.99
CA VAL A 129 2.33 4.72 4.12
C VAL A 129 0.98 4.16 4.60
N GLY A 130 0.86 2.84 4.62
CA GLY A 130 -0.22 2.13 5.28
C GLY A 130 0.15 1.68 6.69
N TYR A 131 -0.83 1.61 7.58
CA TYR A 131 -0.67 1.20 8.97
C TYR A 131 -1.80 0.27 9.40
N ASP A 132 -1.53 -0.56 10.40
CA ASP A 132 -2.55 -1.20 11.22
C ASP A 132 -2.42 -0.65 12.65
N PHE A 133 -3.45 0.07 13.10
CA PHE A 133 -3.49 0.70 14.42
C PHE A 133 -4.10 -0.21 15.49
N SER A 134 -4.55 -1.41 15.14
CA SER A 134 -5.26 -2.33 16.05
C SER A 134 -4.42 -2.86 17.21
N ARG A 135 -3.09 -2.71 17.12
CA ARG A 135 -2.17 -3.07 18.21
C ARG A 135 -2.17 -2.05 19.35
N ILE A 136 -2.44 -0.77 19.06
CA ILE A 136 -2.41 0.28 20.07
C ILE A 136 -3.58 0.07 21.01
N ARG A 137 -3.30 0.08 22.32
CA ARG A 137 -4.33 -0.15 23.33
C ARG A 137 -5.50 0.83 23.23
N PRO A 138 -6.73 0.37 23.51
CA PRO A 138 -7.92 1.20 23.46
C PRO A 138 -7.89 2.39 24.41
N ARG A 139 -8.69 3.40 24.10
CA ARG A 139 -9.00 4.49 25.01
C ARG A 139 -9.52 3.95 26.34
N GLY A 140 -8.97 4.47 27.43
CA GLY A 140 -9.35 4.03 28.77
C GLY A 140 -8.67 2.73 29.24
N ALA A 141 -7.82 2.08 28.42
CA ALA A 141 -6.99 0.98 28.89
C ALA A 141 -6.03 1.44 30.00
N TRP A 142 -5.76 0.57 30.96
CA TRP A 142 -4.90 0.84 32.10
C TRP A 142 -3.42 0.90 31.70
N VAL A 143 -2.72 1.95 32.10
CA VAL A 143 -1.28 2.13 31.87
C VAL A 143 -0.55 2.01 33.20
N LYS A 144 0.00 0.82 33.48
CA LYS A 144 0.66 0.49 34.75
C LYS A 144 1.78 1.46 35.13
N GLY A 145 2.61 1.85 34.16
CA GLY A 145 3.80 2.68 34.40
C GLY A 145 3.49 4.11 34.88
N THR A 146 2.37 4.68 34.44
CA THR A 146 1.95 6.06 34.77
C THR A 146 0.73 6.12 35.68
N GLN A 147 0.17 4.95 36.04
CA GLN A 147 -1.09 4.84 36.78
C GLN A 147 -2.23 5.68 36.18
N SER A 148 -2.31 5.68 34.85
CA SER A 148 -3.25 6.50 34.08
C SER A 148 -4.01 5.65 33.06
N ASN A 149 -4.91 6.31 32.32
CA ASN A 149 -5.67 5.71 31.23
C ASN A 149 -5.05 6.11 29.88
N ALA A 150 -5.10 5.20 28.90
CA ALA A 150 -4.63 5.46 27.54
C ALA A 150 -5.59 6.36 26.75
N SER A 151 -5.04 7.12 25.80
CA SER A 151 -5.80 8.00 24.89
C SER A 151 -6.42 7.27 23.69
N GLY A 152 -5.96 6.06 23.38
CA GLY A 152 -6.46 5.23 22.27
C GLY A 152 -5.78 5.51 20.91
N PRO A 153 -5.88 4.57 19.95
CA PRO A 153 -5.33 4.67 18.60
C PRO A 153 -5.74 5.93 17.84
N VAL A 154 -7.02 6.31 17.82
CA VAL A 154 -7.51 7.44 17.00
C VAL A 154 -6.83 8.76 17.42
N SER A 155 -6.57 8.94 18.71
CA SER A 155 -5.79 10.09 19.21
C SER A 155 -4.36 10.10 18.70
N TYR A 156 -3.68 8.94 18.59
CA TYR A 156 -2.35 8.86 18.02
C TYR A 156 -2.37 9.05 16.50
N MET A 157 -3.39 8.57 15.80
CA MET A 157 -3.54 8.80 14.36
C MET A 157 -3.55 10.28 14.01
N GLN A 158 -4.10 11.15 14.86
CA GLN A 158 -4.04 12.61 14.67
C GLN A 158 -2.60 13.13 14.68
N VAL A 159 -1.69 12.54 15.46
CA VAL A 159 -0.26 12.90 15.45
C VAL A 159 0.38 12.51 14.12
N PHE A 160 0.06 11.33 13.59
CA PHE A 160 0.52 10.89 12.26
C PHE A 160 -0.05 11.77 11.14
N ASP A 161 -1.30 12.19 11.24
CA ASP A 161 -1.96 13.08 10.27
C ASP A 161 -1.25 14.45 10.21
N ARG A 162 -0.98 15.05 11.37
CA ARG A 162 -0.25 16.33 11.47
C ARG A 162 1.20 16.23 11.01
N SER A 163 1.86 15.11 11.28
CA SER A 163 3.20 14.87 10.76
C SER A 163 3.20 14.79 9.24
N CYS A 164 2.22 14.11 8.64
CA CYS A 164 2.10 14.02 7.17
C CYS A 164 1.77 15.37 6.53
N GLU A 165 0.95 16.20 7.17
CA GLU A 165 0.69 17.58 6.72
C GLU A 165 1.98 18.43 6.68
N THR A 166 2.90 18.20 7.61
CA THR A 166 4.17 18.94 7.72
C THR A 166 5.25 18.39 6.79
N VAL A 167 5.32 17.07 6.61
CA VAL A 167 6.30 16.41 5.74
C VAL A 167 5.83 16.49 4.30
N GLU A 168 6.18 17.57 3.60
CA GLU A 168 6.01 17.62 2.14
C GLU A 168 6.80 16.46 1.51
N SER A 169 6.13 15.59 0.74
CA SER A 169 6.81 14.49 0.08
C SER A 169 7.68 15.04 -1.07
N ALA A 170 8.85 14.42 -1.30
CA ALA A 170 9.76 14.86 -2.36
C ALA A 170 9.04 15.13 -3.70
N GLY A 171 9.13 16.39 -4.15
CA GLY A 171 8.55 16.88 -5.41
C GLY A 171 7.04 17.14 -5.34
N SER A 172 6.64 18.32 -4.84
CA SER A 172 5.30 18.96 -4.92
C SER A 172 4.05 18.11 -4.62
N ARG A 173 4.20 16.89 -4.10
CA ARG A 173 3.11 15.96 -3.79
C ARG A 173 2.87 15.91 -2.29
N ARG A 174 1.60 15.86 -1.88
CA ARG A 174 1.21 15.60 -0.49
C ARG A 174 1.44 14.12 -0.16
N GLY A 175 1.88 13.84 1.07
CA GLY A 175 1.92 12.46 1.58
C GLY A 175 0.51 11.87 1.65
N ALA A 176 0.40 10.57 1.39
CA ALA A 176 -0.85 9.83 1.51
C ALA A 176 -0.67 8.70 2.52
N GLN A 177 -1.65 8.53 3.39
CA GLN A 177 -1.64 7.52 4.43
C GLN A 177 -2.90 6.64 4.37
N MET A 178 -2.79 5.39 4.86
CA MET A 178 -3.94 4.51 5.10
C MET A 178 -3.90 3.95 6.51
N GLY A 179 -5.00 4.08 7.24
CA GLY A 179 -5.16 3.48 8.56
C GLY A 179 -6.09 2.28 8.48
N VAL A 180 -5.68 1.16 9.08
CA VAL A 180 -6.53 -0.01 9.27
C VAL A 180 -6.83 -0.21 10.75
N MET A 181 -8.08 -0.56 11.06
CA MET A 181 -8.48 -1.04 12.38
C MET A 181 -9.33 -2.30 12.24
N ARG A 182 -9.03 -3.33 13.03
CA ARG A 182 -9.82 -4.57 13.06
C ARG A 182 -11.24 -4.31 13.56
N CYS A 183 -12.19 -5.04 13.00
CA CYS A 183 -13.60 -4.97 13.36
C CYS A 183 -13.90 -5.32 14.84
N ASP A 184 -12.99 -6.01 15.51
CA ASP A 184 -13.08 -6.40 16.92
C ASP A 184 -12.27 -5.49 17.85
N HIS A 185 -11.66 -4.40 17.36
CA HIS A 185 -10.97 -3.46 18.24
C HIS A 185 -11.98 -2.64 19.08
N PRO A 186 -11.78 -2.42 20.39
CA PRO A 186 -12.72 -1.67 21.24
C PRO A 186 -13.05 -0.24 20.80
N ASP A 187 -12.12 0.39 20.08
CA ASP A 187 -12.27 1.75 19.54
C ASP A 187 -12.75 1.77 18.07
N VAL A 188 -13.19 0.63 17.50
CA VAL A 188 -13.63 0.55 16.09
C VAL A 188 -14.74 1.53 15.75
N GLU A 189 -15.68 1.78 16.67
CA GLU A 189 -16.75 2.76 16.45
C GLU A 189 -16.24 4.20 16.45
N GLU A 190 -15.24 4.53 17.29
CA GLU A 190 -14.57 5.85 17.26
C GLU A 190 -13.80 6.01 15.94
N PHE A 191 -13.17 4.94 15.46
CA PHE A 191 -12.44 4.92 14.20
C PHE A 191 -13.34 5.10 12.97
N ILE A 192 -14.51 4.46 12.93
CA ILE A 192 -15.48 4.59 11.81
C ILE A 192 -15.98 6.04 11.67
N GLY A 193 -16.20 6.72 12.80
CA GLY A 193 -16.65 8.12 12.83
C GLY A 193 -15.50 9.14 12.92
N ALA A 194 -14.24 8.71 12.80
CA ALA A 194 -13.09 9.58 13.08
C ALA A 194 -12.92 10.76 12.12
N LYS A 195 -13.72 10.80 11.04
CA LYS A 195 -13.66 11.81 9.98
C LYS A 195 -14.95 12.61 9.84
N ASP A 196 -15.96 12.34 10.66
CA ASP A 196 -17.28 13.00 10.62
C ASP A 196 -17.19 14.52 10.85
N HIS A 197 -16.11 15.01 11.47
CA HIS A 197 -15.88 16.44 11.71
C HIS A 197 -14.67 17.00 10.94
N GLY A 198 -14.18 16.23 9.95
CA GLY A 198 -13.12 16.66 9.04
C GLY A 198 -11.70 16.45 9.56
N GLU A 199 -11.48 15.61 10.56
CA GLU A 199 -10.16 15.15 10.99
C GLU A 199 -9.57 14.08 10.03
N LEU A 200 -8.29 13.74 10.23
CA LEU A 200 -7.57 12.69 9.49
C LEU A 200 -7.60 12.87 7.97
N LYS A 201 -7.44 14.11 7.50
CA LYS A 201 -7.58 14.47 6.06
C LYS A 201 -6.54 13.81 5.17
N ASN A 202 -5.38 13.44 5.71
CA ASN A 202 -4.30 12.80 4.96
C ASN A 202 -4.36 11.26 5.03
N PHE A 203 -5.37 10.71 5.71
CA PHE A 203 -5.65 9.29 5.77
C PHE A 203 -6.82 8.92 4.87
N ASN A 204 -6.69 7.82 4.14
CA ASN A 204 -7.81 6.92 3.91
C ASN A 204 -7.91 5.98 5.13
N ILE A 205 -9.12 5.53 5.48
CA ILE A 205 -9.33 4.57 6.57
C ILE A 205 -10.05 3.32 6.08
N SER A 206 -9.76 2.17 6.67
CA SER A 206 -10.44 0.92 6.35
C SER A 206 -10.62 0.04 7.58
N VAL A 207 -11.75 -0.68 7.63
CA VAL A 207 -11.99 -1.68 8.67
C VAL A 207 -11.53 -3.05 8.18
N GLY A 208 -10.64 -3.68 8.94
CA GLY A 208 -10.21 -5.05 8.74
C GLY A 208 -11.25 -6.02 9.29
N VAL A 209 -12.02 -6.67 8.42
CA VAL A 209 -13.08 -7.60 8.79
C VAL A 209 -12.61 -9.05 8.70
N THR A 210 -13.15 -9.89 9.57
CA THR A 210 -12.90 -11.34 9.60
C THR A 210 -14.14 -12.11 9.16
N ASN A 211 -13.95 -13.36 8.75
CA ASN A 211 -15.00 -14.32 8.43
C ASN A 211 -15.92 -14.57 9.63
N ILE A 212 -15.37 -14.59 10.86
CA ILE A 212 -16.16 -14.72 12.09
C ILE A 212 -17.10 -13.51 12.24
N PHE A 213 -16.60 -12.30 12.02
CA PHE A 213 -17.44 -11.10 12.06
C PHE A 213 -18.52 -11.13 10.97
N MET A 214 -18.17 -11.47 9.73
CA MET A 214 -19.14 -11.56 8.63
C MET A 214 -20.21 -12.63 8.87
N GLN A 215 -19.83 -13.76 9.46
CA GLN A 215 -20.79 -14.79 9.87
C GLN A 215 -21.74 -14.28 10.96
N ALA A 216 -21.23 -13.51 11.92
CA ALA A 216 -22.06 -12.85 12.94
C ALA A 216 -23.02 -11.82 12.32
N VAL A 217 -22.59 -11.04 11.31
CA VAL A 217 -23.48 -10.13 10.57
C VAL A 217 -24.62 -10.90 9.91
N GLN A 218 -24.31 -11.98 9.19
CA GLN A 218 -25.32 -12.80 8.50
C GLN A 218 -26.33 -13.41 9.50
N ASN A 219 -25.83 -13.96 10.61
CA ASN A 219 -26.64 -14.66 11.61
C ASN A 219 -27.31 -13.75 12.64
N ASP A 220 -27.20 -12.43 12.51
CA ASP A 220 -27.68 -11.47 13.50
C ASP A 220 -27.08 -11.68 14.91
N GLY A 221 -25.81 -12.09 14.94
CA GLY A 221 -25.03 -12.35 16.14
C GLY A 221 -24.37 -11.12 16.73
N HIS A 222 -23.45 -11.37 17.65
CA HIS A 222 -22.67 -10.34 18.32
C HIS A 222 -21.18 -10.47 17.99
N VAL A 223 -20.49 -9.34 17.99
CA VAL A 223 -19.03 -9.25 17.98
C VAL A 223 -18.55 -8.86 19.37
N GLU A 224 -17.53 -9.56 19.87
CA GLU A 224 -16.82 -9.17 21.09
C GLU A 224 -15.70 -8.20 20.72
N LEU A 225 -15.67 -7.05 21.37
CA LEU A 225 -14.57 -6.11 21.16
C LEU A 225 -13.45 -6.41 22.14
N VAL A 226 -12.28 -6.77 21.62
CA VAL A 226 -11.21 -7.41 22.36
C VAL A 226 -9.86 -6.70 22.19
N HIS A 227 -9.05 -6.70 23.25
CA HIS A 227 -7.66 -6.27 23.17
C HIS A 227 -6.80 -6.96 24.25
N LYS A 228 -5.49 -7.11 24.03
CA LYS A 228 -4.55 -7.69 25.02
C LYS A 228 -4.37 -6.82 26.27
N ALA A 229 -4.53 -5.51 26.09
CA ALA A 229 -4.36 -4.54 27.16
C ALA A 229 -5.46 -4.66 28.21
N GLU A 230 -5.07 -4.47 29.47
CA GLU A 230 -5.98 -4.49 30.59
C GLU A 230 -6.89 -3.24 30.57
N PRO A 231 -8.22 -3.37 30.67
CA PRO A 231 -9.13 -2.24 30.73
C PRO A 231 -8.94 -1.44 32.02
N GLY A 232 -9.21 -0.13 31.95
CA GLY A 232 -9.30 0.73 33.12
C GLY A 232 -10.49 0.40 34.02
N ALA A 233 -10.56 1.09 35.17
CA ALA A 233 -11.60 0.86 36.17
C ALA A 233 -13.02 1.05 35.63
N ALA A 234 -13.23 2.04 34.76
CA ALA A 234 -14.54 2.32 34.17
C ALA A 234 -15.03 1.17 33.28
N GLN A 235 -14.16 0.64 32.43
CA GLN A 235 -14.48 -0.49 31.54
C GLN A 235 -14.72 -1.77 32.34
N LYS A 236 -13.93 -2.01 33.39
CA LYS A 236 -14.17 -3.14 34.31
C LYS A 236 -15.50 -3.03 35.05
N ALA A 237 -15.85 -1.83 35.52
CA ALA A 237 -17.14 -1.56 36.14
C ALA A 237 -18.31 -1.74 35.15
N ALA A 238 -18.09 -1.47 33.86
CA ALA A 238 -19.03 -1.73 32.78
C ALA A 238 -19.10 -3.21 32.34
N GLY A 239 -18.38 -4.11 33.02
CA GLY A 239 -18.46 -5.56 32.81
C GLY A 239 -17.38 -6.14 31.90
N ALA A 240 -16.28 -5.42 31.62
CA ALA A 240 -15.15 -6.00 30.90
C ALA A 240 -14.53 -7.19 31.67
N TYR A 241 -14.19 -8.26 30.96
CA TYR A 241 -13.69 -9.50 31.57
C TYR A 241 -12.53 -10.11 30.76
N PRO A 242 -11.62 -10.86 31.41
CA PRO A 242 -10.56 -11.55 30.71
C PRO A 242 -11.10 -12.80 30.01
N LEU A 243 -10.55 -13.11 28.84
CA LEU A 243 -10.86 -14.29 28.03
C LEU A 243 -9.54 -14.92 27.55
N ILE A 244 -9.47 -16.24 27.59
CA ILE A 244 -8.40 -17.00 26.94
C ILE A 244 -8.97 -17.51 25.61
N GLN A 245 -8.36 -17.08 24.51
CA GLN A 245 -8.74 -17.52 23.17
C GLN A 245 -8.33 -18.98 22.91
N PRO A 246 -8.92 -19.67 21.91
CA PRO A 246 -8.61 -21.07 21.63
C PRO A 246 -7.13 -21.36 21.33
N ASP A 247 -6.40 -20.35 20.84
CA ASP A 247 -4.96 -20.40 20.57
C ASP A 247 -4.08 -20.18 21.82
N GLY A 248 -4.70 -19.99 22.99
CA GLY A 248 -4.03 -19.69 24.26
C GLY A 248 -3.76 -18.20 24.50
N THR A 249 -4.12 -17.31 23.57
CA THR A 249 -3.91 -15.87 23.72
C THR A 249 -4.79 -15.29 24.81
N HIS A 250 -4.21 -14.52 25.73
CA HIS A 250 -4.96 -13.82 26.77
C HIS A 250 -5.40 -12.45 26.26
N VAL A 251 -6.72 -12.22 26.24
CA VAL A 251 -7.32 -10.95 25.85
C VAL A 251 -8.31 -10.48 26.90
N TRP A 252 -8.71 -9.22 26.81
CA TRP A 252 -9.85 -8.67 27.53
C TRP A 252 -10.98 -8.40 26.57
N VAL A 253 -12.19 -8.87 26.89
CA VAL A 253 -13.41 -8.44 26.24
C VAL A 253 -13.85 -7.15 26.91
N TYR A 254 -13.80 -6.04 26.17
CA TYR A 254 -14.16 -4.71 26.67
C TYR A 254 -15.68 -4.53 26.70
N ARG A 255 -16.37 -5.00 25.64
CA ARG A 255 -17.84 -5.00 25.49
C ARG A 255 -18.25 -5.85 24.28
N LYS A 256 -19.55 -6.04 24.10
CA LYS A 256 -20.12 -6.70 22.92
C LYS A 256 -21.00 -5.74 22.13
N LEU A 257 -21.05 -5.93 20.82
CA LEU A 257 -21.94 -5.21 19.92
C LEU A 257 -22.72 -6.20 19.08
N ARG A 258 -23.94 -5.83 18.66
CA ARG A 258 -24.63 -6.55 17.60
C ARG A 258 -23.86 -6.33 16.30
N ALA A 259 -23.49 -7.41 15.61
CA ALA A 259 -22.60 -7.32 14.45
C ALA A 259 -23.21 -6.51 13.31
N ARG A 260 -24.53 -6.62 13.11
CA ARG A 260 -25.27 -5.83 12.11
C ARG A 260 -25.24 -4.33 12.40
N ASP A 261 -25.33 -3.92 13.66
CA ASP A 261 -25.28 -2.50 14.01
C ASP A 261 -23.91 -1.90 13.70
N LEU A 262 -22.82 -2.66 13.93
CA LEU A 262 -21.47 -2.23 13.54
C LEU A 262 -21.32 -2.19 12.01
N TRP A 263 -21.81 -3.22 11.30
CA TRP A 263 -21.78 -3.26 9.83
C TRP A 263 -22.56 -2.10 9.21
N ASP A 264 -23.76 -1.80 9.71
CA ASP A 264 -24.57 -0.68 9.25
C ASP A 264 -23.86 0.66 9.44
N ARG A 265 -23.10 0.83 10.54
CA ARG A 265 -22.28 2.04 10.75
C ARG A 265 -21.15 2.15 9.74
N ILE A 266 -20.45 1.05 9.45
CA ILE A 266 -19.41 1.02 8.41
C ILE A 266 -20.05 1.46 7.09
N MET A 267 -21.12 0.79 6.65
CA MET A 267 -21.77 1.07 5.36
C MET A 267 -22.34 2.49 5.26
N ARG A 268 -22.92 3.03 6.32
CA ARG A 268 -23.41 4.42 6.33
C ARG A 268 -22.27 5.41 6.20
N SER A 269 -21.20 5.25 6.97
CA SER A 269 -20.03 6.13 6.85
C SER A 269 -19.41 6.03 5.46
N THR A 270 -19.26 4.83 4.90
CA THR A 270 -18.78 4.64 3.52
C THR A 270 -19.69 5.33 2.50
N TYR A 271 -21.01 5.33 2.70
CA TYR A 271 -21.95 6.02 1.81
C TYR A 271 -21.83 7.55 1.92
N ASP A 272 -21.72 8.08 3.14
CA ASP A 272 -21.68 9.52 3.40
C ASP A 272 -20.32 10.15 3.07
N HIS A 273 -19.22 9.40 3.22
CA HIS A 273 -17.84 9.92 3.16
C HIS A 273 -16.90 9.17 2.20
N ALA A 274 -17.37 8.12 1.51
CA ALA A 274 -16.54 7.20 0.71
C ALA A 274 -15.48 6.41 1.53
N GLU A 275 -15.60 6.41 2.85
CA GLU A 275 -14.72 5.72 3.80
C GLU A 275 -15.49 5.42 5.11
N PRO A 276 -15.11 4.39 5.90
CA PRO A 276 -13.98 3.51 5.69
C PRO A 276 -14.19 2.50 4.56
N GLY A 277 -13.09 2.09 3.92
CA GLY A 277 -13.06 0.89 3.10
C GLY A 277 -13.18 -0.38 3.96
N VAL A 278 -13.26 -1.54 3.29
CA VAL A 278 -13.35 -2.86 3.96
C VAL A 278 -12.25 -3.77 3.44
N LEU A 279 -11.46 -4.33 4.36
CA LEU A 279 -10.41 -5.29 4.06
C LEU A 279 -10.77 -6.66 4.67
N PHE A 280 -10.95 -7.67 3.83
CA PHE A 280 -11.23 -9.04 4.29
C PHE A 280 -9.93 -9.73 4.70
N LEU A 281 -9.52 -9.56 5.96
CA LEU A 281 -8.20 -9.97 6.45
C LEU A 281 -7.96 -11.47 6.31
N ASP A 282 -8.99 -12.29 6.53
CA ASP A 282 -8.88 -13.74 6.41
C ASP A 282 -8.63 -14.17 4.95
N HIS A 283 -9.34 -13.58 3.99
CA HIS A 283 -9.10 -13.85 2.57
C HIS A 283 -7.73 -13.35 2.12
N ILE A 284 -7.32 -12.15 2.55
CA ILE A 284 -5.99 -11.61 2.26
C ILE A 284 -4.89 -12.57 2.71
N ASN A 285 -5.00 -13.15 3.91
CA ASN A 285 -3.98 -14.06 4.43
C ASN A 285 -4.10 -15.48 3.86
N HIS A 286 -5.31 -15.95 3.55
CA HIS A 286 -5.52 -17.23 2.87
C HIS A 286 -4.87 -17.25 1.49
N ASP A 287 -5.07 -16.18 0.72
CA ASP A 287 -4.54 -16.05 -0.65
C ASP A 287 -3.10 -15.54 -0.69
N ASN A 288 -2.49 -15.26 0.48
CA ASN A 288 -1.11 -14.86 0.56
C ASN A 288 -0.19 -16.07 0.26
N ASN A 289 0.48 -16.01 -0.88
CA ASN A 289 1.47 -17.00 -1.31
C ASN A 289 2.70 -17.13 -0.36
N LEU A 290 2.88 -16.19 0.58
CA LEU A 290 3.91 -16.20 1.61
C LEU A 290 3.36 -16.43 3.02
N SER A 291 2.11 -16.89 3.17
CA SER A 291 1.44 -17.12 4.47
C SER A 291 2.22 -18.02 5.45
N TYR A 292 3.16 -18.84 4.96
CA TYR A 292 4.04 -19.67 5.80
C TYR A 292 5.11 -18.88 6.56
N CYS A 293 5.40 -17.64 6.18
CA CYS A 293 6.44 -16.81 6.81
C CYS A 293 6.04 -15.36 7.08
N GLU A 294 4.81 -14.95 6.76
CA GLU A 294 4.32 -13.61 7.04
C GLU A 294 2.81 -13.60 7.33
N THR A 295 2.36 -12.48 7.90
CA THR A 295 0.95 -12.18 8.09
C THR A 295 0.72 -10.73 7.67
N ILE A 296 -0.40 -10.47 7.00
CA ILE A 296 -0.75 -9.18 6.44
C ILE A 296 -1.94 -8.62 7.21
N SER A 297 -1.79 -7.42 7.76
CA SER A 297 -2.85 -6.72 8.49
C SER A 297 -3.18 -5.33 7.94
N SER A 298 -2.50 -4.91 6.87
CA SER A 298 -2.72 -3.62 6.22
C SER A 298 -2.41 -3.69 4.72
N THR A 299 -2.69 -2.60 4.03
CA THR A 299 -2.42 -2.41 2.60
C THR A 299 -1.62 -1.12 2.40
N ASN A 300 -1.16 -0.89 1.18
CA ASN A 300 -0.76 0.46 0.77
C ASN A 300 -1.96 1.45 0.78
N PRO A 301 -1.71 2.77 0.65
CA PRO A 301 -2.77 3.80 0.70
C PRO A 301 -3.96 3.62 -0.23
N CYS A 302 -3.78 2.97 -1.39
CA CYS A 302 -4.81 2.81 -2.40
C CYS A 302 -5.59 1.48 -2.27
N GLY A 303 -5.17 0.57 -1.37
CA GLY A 303 -5.88 -0.68 -1.04
C GLY A 303 -5.65 -1.86 -1.99
N GLU A 304 -4.92 -1.68 -3.09
CA GLU A 304 -4.69 -2.68 -4.13
C GLU A 304 -3.60 -3.70 -3.79
N GLN A 305 -2.66 -3.36 -2.89
CA GLN A 305 -1.63 -4.27 -2.43
C GLN A 305 -1.70 -4.47 -0.92
N PRO A 306 -2.18 -5.65 -0.47
CA PRO A 306 -1.93 -6.13 0.88
C PRO A 306 -0.43 -6.39 1.07
N LEU A 307 0.14 -5.82 2.13
CA LEU A 307 1.59 -5.85 2.37
C LEU A 307 1.90 -6.19 3.83
N PRO A 308 2.93 -7.00 4.08
CA PRO A 308 3.40 -7.28 5.44
C PRO A 308 4.08 -6.04 6.06
N ALA A 309 4.43 -6.12 7.34
CA ALA A 309 5.22 -5.10 8.02
C ALA A 309 6.51 -4.78 7.25
N TYR A 310 6.77 -3.48 7.00
CA TYR A 310 7.86 -2.96 6.17
C TYR A 310 7.81 -3.35 4.68
N GLY A 311 6.74 -4.04 4.23
CA GLY A 311 6.53 -4.41 2.84
C GLY A 311 6.40 -3.18 1.94
N CYS A 312 6.76 -3.36 0.67
CA CYS A 312 6.86 -2.28 -0.31
C CYS A 312 5.98 -2.53 -1.55
N CYS A 313 5.48 -1.45 -2.14
CA CYS A 313 4.60 -1.44 -3.30
C CYS A 313 5.40 -1.01 -4.55
N CYS A 314 6.07 -1.97 -5.21
CA CYS A 314 6.79 -1.74 -6.47
C CYS A 314 5.84 -2.02 -7.64
N LEU A 315 5.38 -0.96 -8.32
CA LEU A 315 4.25 -1.06 -9.24
C LEU A 315 4.60 -0.75 -10.70
N GLY A 316 3.84 -1.37 -11.59
CA GLY A 316 3.72 -0.98 -12.98
C GLY A 316 2.38 -1.43 -13.56
N SER A 317 2.05 -0.96 -14.75
CA SER A 317 0.80 -1.31 -15.43
C SER A 317 1.02 -1.52 -16.91
N ILE A 318 0.24 -2.43 -17.52
CA ILE A 318 0.24 -2.64 -18.97
C ILE A 318 -1.02 -2.02 -19.57
N ASP A 319 -0.85 -1.14 -20.57
CA ASP A 319 -1.94 -0.58 -21.36
C ASP A 319 -2.52 -1.65 -22.29
N LEU A 320 -3.68 -2.19 -21.93
CA LEU A 320 -4.34 -3.27 -22.66
C LEU A 320 -4.71 -2.88 -24.10
N THR A 321 -4.93 -1.59 -24.36
CA THR A 321 -5.33 -1.09 -25.68
C THR A 321 -4.25 -1.33 -26.74
N ARG A 322 -2.97 -1.42 -26.31
CA ARG A 322 -1.81 -1.72 -27.17
C ARG A 322 -1.79 -3.13 -27.72
N PHE A 323 -2.66 -4.01 -27.21
CA PHE A 323 -2.74 -5.42 -27.60
C PHE A 323 -4.03 -5.74 -28.35
N VAL A 324 -4.92 -4.77 -28.58
CA VAL A 324 -6.14 -4.98 -29.38
C VAL A 324 -5.83 -4.76 -30.86
N HIS A 325 -5.97 -5.79 -31.69
CA HIS A 325 -5.91 -5.67 -33.15
C HIS A 325 -7.30 -5.40 -33.70
N HIS A 326 -7.38 -4.52 -34.70
CA HIS A 326 -8.62 -4.15 -35.38
C HIS A 326 -9.75 -3.73 -34.43
N PRO A 327 -9.49 -2.73 -33.55
CA PRO A 327 -10.45 -2.31 -32.55
C PRO A 327 -11.74 -1.82 -33.24
N PHE A 328 -12.89 -2.18 -32.67
CA PHE A 328 -14.23 -1.81 -33.17
C PHE A 328 -14.59 -2.39 -34.56
N GLU A 329 -13.82 -3.36 -35.08
CA GLU A 329 -14.11 -4.08 -36.34
C GLU A 329 -14.55 -5.54 -36.08
N PRO A 330 -15.22 -6.22 -37.03
CA PRO A 330 -15.72 -7.59 -36.83
C PRO A 330 -14.67 -8.66 -36.48
N HIS A 331 -13.40 -8.42 -36.83
CA HIS A 331 -12.28 -9.32 -36.51
C HIS A 331 -11.37 -8.75 -35.42
N ALA A 332 -11.92 -7.93 -34.52
CA ALA A 332 -11.24 -7.47 -33.32
C ALA A 332 -10.73 -8.66 -32.51
N ARG A 333 -9.46 -8.63 -32.10
CA ARG A 333 -8.84 -9.68 -31.28
C ARG A 333 -7.76 -9.13 -30.38
N PHE A 334 -7.57 -9.76 -29.24
CA PHE A 334 -6.48 -9.45 -28.33
C PHE A 334 -5.22 -10.24 -28.69
N ASP A 335 -4.05 -9.63 -28.54
CA ASP A 335 -2.74 -10.25 -28.78
C ASP A 335 -2.16 -10.79 -27.49
N ASP A 336 -2.60 -11.98 -27.08
CA ASP A 336 -2.14 -12.64 -25.86
C ASP A 336 -0.64 -12.90 -25.85
N VAL A 337 -0.05 -13.15 -27.04
CA VAL A 337 1.38 -13.47 -27.18
C VAL A 337 2.21 -12.22 -26.93
N ALA A 338 1.89 -11.09 -27.56
CA ALA A 338 2.58 -9.83 -27.33
C ALA A 338 2.39 -9.35 -25.88
N PHE A 339 1.17 -9.49 -25.32
CA PHE A 339 0.90 -9.14 -23.92
C PHE A 339 1.76 -9.95 -22.95
N ALA A 340 1.83 -11.27 -23.11
CA ALA A 340 2.66 -12.12 -22.27
C ALA A 340 4.16 -11.80 -22.35
N GLN A 341 4.65 -11.40 -23.53
CA GLN A 341 6.04 -10.98 -23.73
C GLN A 341 6.34 -9.68 -22.99
N VAL A 342 5.46 -8.68 -23.10
CA VAL A 342 5.59 -7.42 -22.37
C VAL A 342 5.53 -7.65 -20.86
N ALA A 343 4.57 -8.44 -20.40
CA ALA A 343 4.44 -8.79 -18.98
C ALA A 343 5.71 -9.45 -18.41
N THR A 344 6.30 -10.39 -19.15
CA THR A 344 7.53 -11.08 -18.73
C THR A 344 8.70 -10.11 -18.50
N VAL A 345 8.91 -9.18 -19.43
CA VAL A 345 10.01 -8.21 -19.32
C VAL A 345 9.69 -7.11 -18.31
N ALA A 346 8.43 -6.67 -18.23
CA ALA A 346 7.97 -5.72 -17.23
C ALA A 346 8.19 -6.23 -15.80
N THR A 347 7.90 -7.51 -15.53
CA THR A 347 8.19 -8.13 -14.24
C THR A 347 9.68 -8.09 -13.90
N ARG A 348 10.57 -8.42 -14.86
CA ARG A 348 12.03 -8.31 -14.64
C ARG A 348 12.46 -6.86 -14.42
N MET A 349 11.87 -5.92 -15.14
CA MET A 349 12.17 -4.49 -14.97
C MET A 349 11.78 -4.00 -13.57
N LEU A 350 10.61 -4.39 -13.05
CA LEU A 350 10.18 -4.10 -11.68
C LEU A 350 11.06 -4.79 -10.63
N ASP A 351 11.52 -6.02 -10.90
CA ASP A 351 12.48 -6.71 -10.04
C ASP A 351 13.78 -5.90 -9.89
N ASN A 352 14.31 -5.34 -10.98
CA ASN A 352 15.50 -4.48 -10.94
C ASN A 352 15.26 -3.16 -10.20
N VAL A 353 14.03 -2.64 -10.17
CA VAL A 353 13.71 -1.44 -9.37
C VAL A 353 14.05 -1.67 -7.90
N LEU A 354 13.85 -2.88 -7.38
CA LEU A 354 14.15 -3.21 -5.97
C LEU A 354 15.65 -3.13 -5.65
N ASP A 355 16.52 -3.35 -6.64
CA ASP A 355 17.96 -3.28 -6.47
C ASP A 355 18.50 -1.85 -6.69
N VAL A 356 17.88 -1.08 -7.58
CA VAL A 356 18.31 0.29 -7.91
C VAL A 356 17.77 1.33 -6.94
N THR A 357 16.58 1.10 -6.35
CA THR A 357 15.89 2.11 -5.55
C THR A 357 16.67 2.50 -4.29
N VAL A 358 16.56 3.78 -3.91
CA VAL A 358 16.98 4.25 -2.60
C VAL A 358 15.94 3.84 -1.57
N TRP A 359 16.34 3.04 -0.58
CA TRP A 359 15.45 2.61 0.49
C TRP A 359 15.34 3.68 1.58
N PRO A 360 14.12 4.04 2.01
CA PRO A 360 13.93 4.92 3.16
C PRO A 360 14.48 4.34 4.45
N LEU A 361 14.20 3.07 4.71
CA LEU A 361 14.61 2.36 5.92
C LEU A 361 15.33 1.06 5.58
N PRO A 362 16.34 0.64 6.39
CA PRO A 362 16.99 -0.67 6.23
C PRO A 362 16.01 -1.85 6.33
N GLN A 363 14.97 -1.75 7.17
CA GLN A 363 13.97 -2.79 7.33
C GLN A 363 13.15 -3.02 6.06
N GLN A 364 12.83 -1.94 5.33
CA GLN A 364 12.12 -2.02 4.05
C GLN A 364 13.02 -2.65 2.98
N GLN A 365 14.30 -2.31 2.97
CA GLN A 365 15.29 -2.93 2.07
C GLN A 365 15.43 -4.43 2.32
N GLU A 366 15.54 -4.82 3.60
CA GLU A 366 15.68 -6.22 3.98
C GLU A 366 14.44 -7.03 3.56
N GLU A 367 13.25 -6.49 3.83
CA GLU A 367 11.99 -7.12 3.46
C GLU A 367 11.86 -7.30 1.94
N ALA A 368 12.18 -6.26 1.17
CA ALA A 368 12.19 -6.32 -0.28
C ALA A 368 13.24 -7.30 -0.82
N ARG A 369 14.43 -7.36 -0.24
CA ARG A 369 15.48 -8.31 -0.63
C ARG A 369 15.04 -9.76 -0.43
N ASN A 370 14.35 -10.04 0.67
CA ASN A 370 13.96 -11.40 1.03
C ASN A 370 12.81 -11.94 0.19
N LYS A 371 11.91 -11.07 -0.28
CA LYS A 371 10.64 -11.50 -0.91
C LYS A 371 10.45 -11.01 -2.35
N ARG A 372 11.17 -9.96 -2.74
CA ARG A 372 11.16 -9.35 -4.08
C ARG A 372 9.76 -9.09 -4.64
N ARG A 373 8.85 -8.61 -3.79
CA ARG A 373 7.43 -8.41 -4.12
C ARG A 373 7.27 -7.25 -5.12
N VAL A 374 6.57 -7.53 -6.22
CA VAL A 374 6.22 -6.55 -7.27
C VAL A 374 4.72 -6.65 -7.59
N GLY A 375 4.14 -5.56 -8.09
CA GLY A 375 2.76 -5.49 -8.55
C GLY A 375 2.67 -5.04 -10.00
N LEU A 376 2.29 -5.96 -10.88
CA LEU A 376 2.01 -5.65 -12.28
C LEU A 376 0.51 -5.66 -12.50
N GLY A 377 -0.07 -4.47 -12.68
CA GLY A 377 -1.46 -4.28 -13.03
C GLY A 377 -1.66 -4.02 -14.52
N PHE A 378 -2.82 -3.46 -14.86
CA PHE A 378 -3.17 -3.05 -16.22
C PHE A 378 -3.98 -1.76 -16.21
N THR A 379 -4.04 -1.09 -17.37
CA THR A 379 -4.89 0.07 -17.63
C THR A 379 -5.57 -0.05 -19.00
N GLY A 380 -6.56 0.79 -19.28
CA GLY A 380 -7.26 0.79 -20.57
C GLY A 380 -8.20 -0.41 -20.76
N LEU A 381 -8.79 -0.93 -19.67
CA LEU A 381 -9.81 -1.98 -19.73
C LEU A 381 -11.20 -1.46 -20.14
N GLY A 382 -11.54 -0.24 -19.69
CA GLY A 382 -12.88 0.35 -19.81
C GLY A 382 -13.00 1.42 -20.88
#